data_AF-A0A7G2JZC6-F1
#
_entry.id   AF-A0A7G2JZC6-F1
#
_cell.length_a   1.000
_cell.length_b   1.000
_cell.length_c   1.000
_cell.angle_alpha   90.00
_cell.angle_beta   90.00
_cell.angle_gamma   90.00
#
_symmetry.space_group_name_H-M   'P 1'
#
loop_
_entity.id
_entity.type
_entity.pdbx_description
1 polymer ?
#
loop_
_entity_poly.entity_id
_entity_poly.type
_entity_poly.pdbx_seq_one_letter_code
_entity_poly.pdbx_strand_id
1 'polypeptide(L)'
;MKCSKSPVNFSTFVPAGNYYFSTKLLDVDGQKVQVMFDIHDPSQVIVRKQDGTFVCYAELDGNKRDAFPMPFVEKTRQERHARRAKLKQEQLDEINVELNPIITIEHQPDFAVLVPKVKQKIPAKPIFHNLTEKEEWEAEQAKLVNE
;
A
#
# COMPACT_ATOMS: atom_id res chain seq x y z
N MET A 1 10.01 -37.99 -21.96
CA MET A 1 10.78 -38.03 -20.69
C MET A 1 9.77 -38.18 -19.55
N LYS A 2 9.67 -39.35 -18.92
CA LYS A 2 8.78 -39.56 -17.77
C LYS A 2 9.55 -39.09 -16.54
N CYS A 3 9.33 -37.86 -16.09
CA CYS A 3 9.82 -37.41 -14.79
C CYS A 3 9.06 -38.24 -13.74
N SER A 4 9.82 -39.09 -13.04
CA SER A 4 9.31 -39.99 -12.01
C SER A 4 8.54 -39.21 -10.96
N LYS A 5 7.33 -39.69 -10.67
CA LYS A 5 6.55 -39.33 -9.48
C LYS A 5 7.29 -39.87 -8.24
N SER A 6 8.33 -39.18 -7.79
CA SER A 6 8.84 -39.35 -6.42
C SER A 6 8.26 -38.20 -5.59
N PRO A 7 7.29 -38.46 -4.69
CA PRO A 7 6.95 -37.47 -3.68
C PRO A 7 8.20 -37.30 -2.81
N VAL A 8 8.81 -36.12 -2.87
CA VAL A 8 9.83 -35.73 -1.90
C VAL A 8 9.16 -35.82 -0.53
N ASN A 9 9.54 -36.83 0.24
CA ASN A 9 9.04 -37.07 1.59
C ASN A 9 9.62 -35.99 2.52
N PHE A 10 8.99 -34.82 2.52
CA PHE A 10 9.34 -33.70 3.38
C PHE A 10 9.00 -34.05 4.84
N SER A 11 10.02 -34.17 5.69
CA SER A 11 9.90 -34.66 7.06
C SER A 11 9.43 -33.62 8.08
N THR A 12 8.76 -32.54 7.68
CA THR A 12 8.23 -31.54 8.62
C THR A 12 6.93 -30.98 8.09
N PHE A 13 5.84 -31.39 8.76
CA PHE A 13 4.52 -30.76 8.87
C PHE A 13 4.21 -29.67 7.82
N VAL A 14 4.04 -30.07 6.57
CA VAL A 14 3.31 -29.27 5.57
C VAL A 14 1.85 -29.74 5.66
N PRO A 15 0.86 -28.82 5.74
CA PRO A 15 -0.54 -29.20 5.74
C PRO A 15 -0.84 -30.10 4.53
N ALA A 16 -1.39 -31.28 4.82
CA ALA A 16 -1.46 -32.41 3.91
C ALA A 16 -2.19 -32.05 2.60
N GLY A 17 -1.54 -32.30 1.46
CA GLY A 17 -2.15 -32.27 0.12
C GLY A 17 -1.49 -31.35 -0.93
N ASN A 18 -0.59 -30.46 -0.51
CA ASN A 18 0.05 -29.49 -1.41
C ASN A 18 1.33 -30.04 -2.05
N TYR A 19 1.48 -29.87 -3.37
CA TYR A 19 2.68 -30.25 -4.12
C TYR A 19 3.44 -29.01 -4.54
N TYR A 20 4.71 -28.91 -4.14
CA TYR A 20 5.59 -27.79 -4.51
C TYR A 20 6.61 -28.22 -5.55
N PHE A 21 6.87 -27.36 -6.54
CA PHE A 21 7.81 -27.63 -7.62
C PHE A 21 8.72 -26.44 -7.92
N SER A 22 9.97 -26.74 -8.23
CA SER A 22 10.96 -25.81 -8.79
C SER A 22 12.01 -26.64 -9.54
N THR A 23 12.53 -26.10 -10.64
CA THR A 23 13.57 -26.78 -11.43
C THR A 23 14.86 -26.98 -10.64
N LYS A 24 15.16 -26.09 -9.69
CA LYS A 24 16.35 -26.16 -8.82
C LYS A 24 16.28 -27.26 -7.75
N LEU A 25 15.10 -27.86 -7.52
CA LEU A 25 14.98 -28.99 -6.61
C LEU A 25 15.61 -30.27 -7.18
N LEU A 26 15.90 -30.31 -8.49
CA LEU A 26 16.60 -31.43 -9.11
C LEU A 26 18.01 -31.65 -8.52
N ASP A 27 18.66 -30.58 -8.05
CA ASP A 27 20.02 -30.66 -7.47
C ASP A 27 20.05 -31.37 -6.10
N VAL A 28 18.89 -31.48 -5.46
CA VAL A 28 18.70 -32.10 -4.13
C VAL A 28 17.71 -33.26 -4.20
N ASP A 29 17.51 -33.84 -5.38
CA ASP A 29 16.61 -34.98 -5.55
C ASP A 29 17.06 -36.18 -4.70
N GLY A 30 16.11 -36.82 -4.03
CA GLY A 30 16.36 -37.92 -3.08
C GLY A 30 16.95 -37.53 -1.72
N GLN A 31 17.26 -36.25 -1.47
CA GLN A 31 17.76 -35.78 -0.17
C GLN A 31 16.62 -35.26 0.72
N LYS A 32 16.78 -35.41 2.04
CA LYS A 32 15.88 -34.77 3.00
C LYS A 32 16.21 -33.29 3.08
N VAL A 33 15.19 -32.45 2.94
CA VAL A 33 15.31 -30.98 2.95
C VAL A 33 14.33 -30.39 3.96
N GLN A 34 14.68 -29.23 4.52
CA GLN A 34 13.83 -28.46 5.41
C GLN A 34 12.97 -27.49 4.58
N VAL A 35 11.68 -27.40 4.92
CA VAL A 35 10.74 -26.49 4.27
C VAL A 35 10.27 -25.46 5.28
N MET A 36 10.33 -24.21 4.88
CA MET A 36 9.74 -23.10 5.59
C MET A 36 8.62 -22.53 4.73
N PHE A 37 7.46 -22.27 5.33
CA PHE A 37 6.30 -21.70 4.64
C PHE A 37 5.78 -20.50 5.42
N ASP A 38 5.20 -19.54 4.71
CA ASP A 38 4.44 -18.46 5.32
C ASP A 38 3.01 -18.94 5.59
N ILE A 39 2.48 -18.60 6.77
CA ILE A 39 1.11 -18.94 7.15
C ILE A 39 0.11 -18.03 6.41
N HIS A 40 0.54 -16.83 5.99
CA HIS A 40 -0.29 -15.89 5.27
C HIS A 40 -0.33 -16.15 3.76
N ASP A 41 0.73 -16.71 3.19
CA ASP A 41 0.83 -17.02 1.76
C ASP A 41 1.41 -18.42 1.49
N PRO A 42 0.57 -19.43 1.20
CA PRO A 42 1.02 -20.78 0.88
C PRO A 42 1.48 -20.95 -0.58
N SER A 43 1.47 -19.90 -1.40
CA SER A 43 1.77 -19.95 -2.83
C SER A 43 3.20 -20.41 -3.12
N GLN A 44 4.13 -20.09 -2.22
CA GLN A 44 5.54 -20.44 -2.35
C GLN A 44 6.11 -20.89 -1.02
N VAL A 45 7.09 -21.80 -1.10
CA VAL A 45 7.84 -22.27 0.07
C VAL A 45 9.34 -22.12 -0.14
N ILE A 46 10.06 -21.94 0.96
CA ILE A 46 11.51 -21.84 0.99
C ILE A 46 12.08 -23.21 1.32
N VAL A 47 12.92 -23.73 0.43
CA VAL A 47 13.59 -25.03 0.62
C VAL A 47 15.06 -24.82 0.99
N ARG A 48 15.48 -25.49 2.06
CA ARG A 48 16.85 -25.48 2.56
C ARG A 48 17.37 -26.91 2.76
N LYS A 49 18.68 -27.10 2.66
CA LYS A 49 19.34 -28.34 3.06
C LYS A 49 19.28 -28.52 4.58
N GLN A 50 19.56 -29.73 5.08
CA GLN A 50 19.67 -29.99 6.52
C GLN A 50 20.74 -29.10 7.18
N ASP A 51 21.79 -28.74 6.42
CA ASP A 51 22.86 -27.85 6.87
C ASP A 51 22.42 -26.37 6.95
N GLY A 52 21.15 -26.06 6.64
CA GLY A 52 20.60 -24.70 6.63
C GLY A 52 20.86 -23.92 5.33
N THR A 53 21.65 -24.46 4.40
CA THR A 53 21.94 -23.84 3.10
C THR A 53 20.68 -23.65 2.27
N PHE A 54 20.45 -22.43 1.81
CA PHE A 54 19.33 -22.11 0.91
C PHE A 54 19.50 -22.79 -0.45
N VAL A 55 18.41 -23.40 -0.94
CA VAL A 55 18.37 -24.07 -2.25
C VAL A 55 17.56 -23.24 -3.24
N CYS A 56 16.26 -23.10 -3.00
CA CYS A 56 15.36 -22.40 -3.89
C CYS A 56 14.02 -22.07 -3.25
N TYR A 57 13.28 -21.18 -3.93
CA TYR A 57 11.84 -21.04 -3.78
C TYR A 57 11.14 -22.10 -4.63
N ALA A 58 10.13 -22.76 -4.07
CA ALA A 58 9.30 -23.74 -4.75
C ALA A 58 7.84 -23.28 -4.77
N GLU A 59 7.22 -23.35 -5.93
CA GLU A 59 5.87 -22.86 -6.18
C GLU A 59 4.85 -23.98 -6.01
N LEU A 60 3.71 -23.66 -5.40
CA LEU A 60 2.57 -24.56 -5.28
C LEU A 60 2.06 -24.93 -6.67
N ASP A 61 1.85 -26.23 -6.91
CA ASP A 61 1.34 -26.77 -8.17
C ASP A 61 2.17 -26.33 -9.40
N GLY A 62 3.45 -25.93 -9.25
CA GLY A 62 4.26 -25.37 -10.34
C GLY A 62 4.52 -26.32 -11.53
N ASN A 63 4.29 -27.63 -11.38
CA ASN A 63 4.36 -28.62 -12.47
C ASN A 63 2.97 -29.00 -13.03
N LYS A 64 1.90 -28.43 -12.50
CA LYS A 64 0.54 -28.70 -12.96
C LYS A 64 0.37 -28.06 -14.33
N ARG A 65 0.30 -28.92 -15.33
CA ARG A 65 -0.09 -28.55 -16.68
C ARG A 65 -1.49 -29.10 -16.92
N ASP A 66 -2.28 -28.37 -17.69
CA ASP A 66 -3.58 -28.86 -18.12
C ASP A 66 -3.41 -30.22 -18.82
N ALA A 67 -4.24 -31.19 -18.45
CA ALA A 67 -4.16 -32.54 -18.98
C ALA A 67 -4.36 -32.58 -20.51
N PHE A 68 -5.09 -31.59 -21.04
CA PHE A 68 -5.29 -31.40 -22.47
C PHE A 68 -5.06 -29.92 -22.82
N PRO A 69 -4.39 -29.63 -23.95
CA PRO A 69 -4.26 -28.26 -24.40
C PRO A 69 -5.64 -27.72 -24.79
N MET A 70 -5.98 -26.52 -24.30
CA MET A 70 -7.17 -25.81 -24.73
C MET A 70 -7.07 -25.49 -26.24
N PRO A 71 -8.14 -25.70 -27.02
CA PRO A 71 -8.11 -25.34 -28.43
C PRO A 71 -7.91 -23.83 -28.59
N PHE A 72 -7.11 -23.44 -29.59
CA PHE A 72 -6.71 -22.05 -29.82
C PHE A 72 -7.90 -21.08 -29.91
N VAL A 73 -9.01 -21.53 -30.50
CA VAL A 73 -10.25 -20.75 -30.63
C VAL A 73 -10.86 -20.42 -29.26
N GLU A 74 -10.89 -21.38 -28.33
CA GLU A 74 -11.44 -21.16 -26.99
C GLU A 74 -10.53 -20.26 -26.16
N LYS A 75 -9.22 -20.48 -26.22
CA LYS A 75 -8.24 -19.59 -25.59
C LYS A 75 -8.44 -18.14 -26.04
N THR A 76 -8.54 -17.93 -27.36
CA THR A 76 -8.80 -16.60 -27.94
C THR A 76 -10.14 -16.01 -27.47
N ARG A 77 -11.19 -16.84 -27.32
CA ARG A 77 -12.49 -16.39 -26.79
C ARG A 77 -12.37 -15.95 -25.33
N GLN A 78 -11.66 -16.71 -24.49
CA GLN A 78 -11.43 -16.36 -23.10
C GLN A 78 -10.61 -15.08 -22.95
N GLU A 79 -9.53 -14.93 -23.73
CA GLU A 79 -8.71 -13.71 -23.74
C GLU A 79 -9.54 -12.48 -24.16
N ARG A 80 -10.38 -12.62 -25.20
CA ARG A 80 -11.29 -11.54 -25.61
C ARG A 80 -12.30 -11.20 -24.53
N HIS A 81 -12.86 -12.20 -23.86
CA HIS A 81 -13.79 -12.01 -22.74
C HIS A 81 -13.10 -11.25 -21.60
N ALA A 82 -11.93 -11.71 -21.14
CA ALA A 82 -11.17 -11.10 -20.07
C ALA A 82 -10.78 -9.65 -20.41
N ARG A 83 -10.34 -9.39 -21.66
CA ARG A 83 -10.02 -8.04 -22.12
C ARG A 83 -11.23 -7.11 -22.08
N ARG A 84 -12.39 -7.59 -22.56
CA ARG A 84 -13.64 -6.80 -22.53
C ARG A 84 -14.08 -6.52 -21.09
N ALA A 85 -14.00 -7.51 -20.20
CA ALA A 85 -14.34 -7.35 -18.80
C ALA A 85 -13.43 -6.31 -18.11
N LYS A 86 -12.11 -6.41 -18.32
CA LYS A 86 -11.14 -5.45 -17.78
C LYS A 86 -11.39 -4.02 -18.25
N LEU A 87 -11.58 -3.83 -19.56
CA LEU A 87 -11.90 -2.50 -20.12
C LEU A 87 -13.19 -1.90 -19.52
N LYS A 88 -14.19 -2.74 -19.26
CA LYS A 88 -15.43 -2.29 -18.64
C LYS A 88 -15.24 -1.94 -17.17
N GLN A 89 -14.38 -2.66 -16.45
CA GLN A 89 -14.02 -2.31 -15.08
C GLN A 89 -13.29 -0.97 -15.02
N GLU A 90 -12.31 -0.75 -15.89
CA GLU A 90 -11.57 0.53 -15.98
C GLU A 90 -12.53 1.71 -16.25
N GLN A 91 -13.49 1.53 -17.16
CA GLN A 91 -14.53 2.55 -17.43
C GLN A 91 -15.41 2.84 -16.20
N LEU A 92 -15.77 1.81 -15.43
CA LEU A 92 -16.53 2.02 -14.19
C LEU A 92 -15.70 2.76 -13.15
N ASP A 93 -14.43 2.42 -13.03
CA ASP A 93 -13.51 3.07 -12.09
C ASP A 93 -13.32 4.56 -12.47
N GLU A 94 -13.19 4.89 -13.75
CA GLU A 94 -13.17 6.27 -14.25
C GLU A 94 -14.43 7.06 -13.86
N ILE A 95 -15.62 6.50 -14.12
CA ILE A 95 -16.91 7.11 -13.75
C ILE A 95 -17.00 7.35 -12.23
N ASN A 96 -16.50 6.42 -11.43
CA ASN A 96 -16.52 6.54 -9.97
C ASN A 96 -15.57 7.64 -9.47
N VAL A 97 -14.43 7.83 -10.14
CA VAL A 97 -13.48 8.91 -9.84
C VAL A 97 -14.05 10.27 -10.20
N GLU A 98 -14.79 10.39 -11.31
CA GLU A 98 -15.48 11.63 -11.69
C GLU A 98 -16.50 12.06 -10.62
N LEU A 99 -17.21 11.10 -10.01
CA LEU A 99 -18.20 11.38 -8.96
C LEU A 99 -17.56 11.83 -7.64
N ASN A 100 -16.40 11.27 -7.31
CA ASN A 100 -15.67 11.57 -6.07
C ASN A 100 -14.24 12.04 -6.37
N PRO A 101 -14.06 13.30 -6.83
CA PRO A 101 -12.72 13.80 -7.10
C PRO A 101 -11.90 13.84 -5.80
N ILE A 102 -10.71 13.25 -5.84
CA ILE A 102 -9.75 13.31 -4.74
C ILE A 102 -9.27 14.76 -4.63
N ILE A 103 -9.72 15.46 -3.59
CA ILE A 103 -9.27 16.83 -3.28
C ILE A 103 -7.85 16.73 -2.72
N THR A 104 -6.86 17.05 -3.54
CA THR A 104 -5.47 17.19 -3.08
C THR A 104 -5.31 18.50 -2.31
N ILE A 105 -4.38 18.54 -1.35
CA ILE A 105 -4.15 19.67 -0.43
C ILE A 105 -3.88 20.99 -1.20
N GLU A 106 -3.29 20.91 -2.39
CA GLU A 106 -3.04 22.06 -3.28
C GLU A 106 -4.32 22.68 -3.87
N HIS A 107 -5.38 21.88 -4.02
CA HIS A 107 -6.69 22.31 -4.51
C HIS A 107 -7.67 22.61 -3.37
N GLN A 108 -7.20 22.61 -2.11
CA GLN A 108 -8.05 22.95 -0.99
C GLN A 108 -8.47 24.43 -1.12
N PRO A 109 -9.77 24.74 -1.17
CA PRO A 109 -10.22 26.14 -1.18
C PRO A 109 -9.69 26.86 0.06
N ASP A 110 -9.00 27.99 -0.16
CA ASP A 110 -8.48 28.82 0.93
C ASP A 110 -9.64 29.52 1.65
N PHE A 111 -10.03 28.98 2.80
CA PHE A 111 -11.09 29.51 3.64
C PHE A 111 -10.64 30.66 4.55
N ALA A 112 -9.37 31.11 4.48
CA ALA A 112 -8.86 32.20 5.31
C ALA A 112 -9.63 33.52 5.10
N VAL A 113 -10.29 33.70 3.95
CA VAL A 113 -11.15 34.86 3.65
C VAL A 113 -12.43 34.87 4.49
N LEU A 114 -12.91 33.71 4.95
CA LEU A 114 -14.13 33.59 5.76
C LEU A 114 -13.89 33.90 7.24
N VAL A 115 -12.64 34.08 7.67
CA VAL A 115 -12.31 34.42 9.05
C VAL A 115 -12.53 35.93 9.24
N PRO A 116 -13.51 36.35 10.05
CA PRO A 116 -13.70 37.77 10.32
C PRO A 116 -12.47 38.33 11.03
N LYS A 117 -11.89 39.41 10.49
CA LYS A 117 -10.79 40.14 11.14
C LYS A 117 -11.32 40.69 12.47
N VAL A 118 -10.93 40.04 13.57
CA VAL A 118 -11.23 40.51 14.93
C VAL A 118 -10.55 41.87 15.08
N LYS A 119 -11.33 42.95 15.17
CA LYS A 119 -10.81 44.28 15.51
C LYS A 119 -10.14 44.18 16.88
N GLN A 120 -8.84 44.42 16.93
CA GLN A 120 -8.09 44.45 18.18
C GLN A 120 -8.76 45.46 19.13
N LYS A 121 -9.06 45.04 20.37
CA LYS A 121 -9.67 45.91 21.37
C LYS A 121 -8.72 47.07 21.63
N ILE A 122 -9.11 48.28 21.24
CA ILE A 122 -8.39 49.50 21.58
C ILE A 122 -8.39 49.58 23.12
N PRO A 123 -7.23 49.66 23.79
CA PRO A 123 -7.19 49.78 25.24
C PRO A 123 -7.87 51.10 25.62
N ALA A 124 -8.83 51.03 26.55
CA ALA A 124 -9.52 52.23 27.02
C ALA A 124 -8.51 53.18 27.67
N LYS A 125 -8.56 54.46 27.29
CA LYS A 125 -7.73 55.49 27.93
C LYS A 125 -8.05 55.51 29.43
N PRO A 126 -7.05 55.47 30.31
CA PRO A 126 -7.29 55.54 31.75
C PRO A 126 -7.95 56.87 32.12
N ILE A 127 -8.75 56.85 33.18
CA ILE A 127 -9.34 58.07 33.74
C ILE A 127 -8.27 58.71 34.61
N PHE A 128 -7.91 59.97 34.33
CA PHE A 128 -6.92 60.71 35.09
C PHE A 128 -7.58 61.43 36.28
N HIS A 129 -6.92 61.43 37.43
CA HIS A 129 -7.41 62.14 38.61
C HIS A 129 -7.05 63.63 38.57
N ASN A 130 -5.90 63.97 37.97
CA ASN A 130 -5.40 65.34 37.87
C ASN A 130 -4.88 65.68 36.46
N LEU A 131 -4.78 66.98 36.14
CA LEU A 131 -4.27 67.48 34.84
C LEU A 131 -2.83 67.03 34.58
N THR A 132 -1.98 67.01 35.61
CA THR A 132 -0.58 66.62 35.51
C THR A 132 -0.41 65.17 35.04
N GLU A 133 -1.20 64.25 35.61
CA GLU A 133 -1.17 62.83 35.26
C GLU A 133 -1.57 62.58 33.80
N LYS A 134 -2.50 63.41 33.29
CA LYS A 134 -2.95 63.35 31.90
C LYS A 134 -1.83 63.78 30.94
N GLU A 135 -1.15 64.89 31.23
CA GLU A 135 -0.08 65.43 30.39
C GLU A 135 1.15 64.52 30.38
N GLU A 136 1.52 63.95 31.53
CA GLU A 136 2.60 62.96 31.64
C GLU A 136 2.31 61.71 30.80
N TRP A 137 1.08 61.18 30.89
CA TRP A 137 0.66 60.05 30.08
C TRP A 137 0.68 60.36 28.58
N GLU A 138 0.23 61.56 28.17
CA GLU A 138 0.28 61.99 26.77
C GLU A 138 1.72 62.15 26.26
N ALA A 139 2.63 62.67 27.09
CA ALA A 139 4.06 62.79 26.74
C ALA A 139 4.76 61.42 26.64
N GLU A 140 4.42 60.47 27.50
CA GLU A 140 4.91 59.09 27.43
C GLU A 140 4.41 58.37 26.17
N GLN A 141 3.13 58.51 25.83
CA GLN A 141 2.59 57.97 24.59
C GLN A 141 3.26 58.59 23.35
N ALA A 142 3.54 59.91 23.39
CA ALA A 142 4.23 60.59 22.29
C ALA A 142 5.69 60.12 22.11
N LYS A 143 6.36 59.65 23.18
CA LYS A 143 7.70 59.04 23.07
C LYS A 143 7.65 57.65 22.46
N LEU A 144 6.70 56.82 22.89
CA LEU A 144 6.52 55.45 22.38
C LEU A 144 6.14 55.37 20.89
N VAL A 145 5.64 56.46 20.30
CA VAL A 145 5.30 56.55 18.87
C VAL A 145 6.48 57.06 18.02
N ASN A 146 7.48 57.70 18.63
CA ASN A 146 8.62 58.30 17.94
C ASN A 146 9.92 57.47 18.06
N GLU A 147 9.88 56.32 18.74
CA GLU A 147 10.87 55.23 18.68
C GLU A 147 10.36 54.08 17.81
#